data_AF-A0A2N1HJ94-F1
#
_entry.id   AF-A0A2N1HJ94-F1
#
_cell.length_a   1.000
_cell.length_b   1.000
_cell.length_c   1.000
_cell.angle_alpha   90.00
_cell.angle_beta   90.00
_cell.angle_gamma   90.00
#
_symmetry.space_group_name_H-M   'P 1'
#
loop_
_entity.id
_entity.type
_entity.pdbx_description
1 polymer ?
#
loop_
_entity_poly.entity_id
_entity_poly.type
_entity_poly.pdbx_seq_one_letter_code
_entity_poly.pdbx_strand_id
1 'polypeptide(L)'
;MKKLILILTLCISSVAWANPMSGSSAAQEWLNIIDAGQYGESWQKAGSFFKSQLSQNKWESILKGIRIPLGKVTSRAELSAKEYSTLPGVPDGKYLVIQFKTEFQNKKSSTETLTLSKNSGQWLPVGYFIN
;
A
#
# COMPACT_ATOMS: atom_id res chain seq x y z
N MET A 1 55.96 -28.21 -11.19
CA MET A 1 56.03 -26.74 -11.37
C MET A 1 54.61 -26.22 -11.63
N LYS A 2 54.21 -25.17 -10.90
CA LYS A 2 52.95 -24.41 -10.98
C LYS A 2 52.58 -24.13 -12.45
N LYS A 3 51.31 -24.15 -12.88
CA LYS A 3 50.35 -23.04 -12.64
C LYS A 3 48.89 -23.52 -12.72
N LEU A 4 48.18 -23.18 -11.64
CA LEU A 4 46.74 -23.04 -11.48
C LEU A 4 46.20 -21.97 -12.45
N ILE A 5 45.08 -22.23 -13.14
CA ILE A 5 44.22 -21.17 -13.70
C ILE A 5 42.79 -21.39 -13.19
N LEU A 6 42.46 -20.55 -12.23
CA LEU A 6 41.14 -20.04 -11.83
C LEU A 6 40.43 -19.48 -13.09
N ILE A 7 39.12 -19.59 -13.28
CA ILE A 7 38.16 -18.57 -12.83
C ILE A 7 36.75 -19.18 -12.81
N LEU A 8 36.20 -19.17 -11.61
CA LEU A 8 34.82 -19.36 -11.19
C LEU A 8 33.96 -18.16 -11.65
N THR A 9 32.64 -18.31 -11.56
CA THR A 9 31.57 -17.30 -11.61
C THR A 9 31.05 -16.87 -12.99
N LEU A 10 30.00 -17.57 -13.44
CA LEU A 10 28.90 -16.93 -14.17
C LEU A 10 27.82 -16.58 -13.14
N CYS A 11 27.99 -15.46 -12.43
CA CYS A 11 26.87 -14.85 -11.72
C CYS A 11 25.95 -14.27 -12.79
N ILE A 12 24.91 -15.03 -13.19
CA ILE A 12 23.72 -14.40 -13.75
C ILE A 12 23.09 -13.65 -12.59
N SER A 13 23.52 -12.40 -12.43
CA SER A 13 22.76 -11.41 -11.71
C SER A 13 21.49 -11.22 -12.51
N SER A 14 20.47 -12.02 -12.20
CA SER A 14 19.10 -11.68 -12.53
C SER A 14 18.83 -10.38 -11.79
N VAL A 15 19.14 -9.24 -12.43
CA VAL A 15 18.33 -8.06 -12.22
C VAL A 15 16.95 -8.46 -12.73
N ALA A 16 16.19 -9.13 -11.86
CA ALA A 16 14.77 -9.29 -12.07
C ALA A 16 14.26 -7.86 -12.17
N TRP A 17 13.98 -7.41 -13.39
CA TRP A 17 13.14 -6.25 -13.58
C TRP A 17 11.81 -6.63 -12.94
N ALA A 18 11.65 -6.26 -11.67
CA ALA A 18 10.38 -6.36 -11.00
C ALA A 18 9.44 -5.50 -11.82
N ASN A 19 8.58 -6.14 -12.62
CA ASN A 19 7.57 -5.42 -13.36
C ASN A 19 6.80 -4.57 -12.35
N PRO A 20 6.63 -3.26 -12.60
CA PRO A 20 6.00 -2.38 -11.62
C PRO A 20 4.59 -2.90 -11.34
N MET A 21 4.33 -3.19 -10.07
CA MET A 21 3.05 -3.70 -9.61
C MET A 21 1.91 -2.76 -10.04
N SER A 22 0.76 -3.32 -10.44
CA SER A 22 -0.42 -2.51 -10.72
C SER A 22 -0.87 -1.74 -9.48
N GLY A 23 -1.58 -0.62 -9.66
CA GLY A 23 -2.03 0.16 -8.51
C GLY A 23 -3.03 -0.60 -7.63
N SER A 24 -3.94 -1.39 -8.22
CA SER A 24 -4.87 -2.25 -7.46
C SER A 24 -4.13 -3.35 -6.69
N SER A 25 -3.10 -3.96 -7.27
CA SER A 25 -2.28 -4.94 -6.56
C SER A 25 -1.53 -4.32 -5.37
N ALA A 26 -0.96 -3.13 -5.56
CA ALA A 26 -0.26 -2.41 -4.49
C ALA A 26 -1.22 -2.00 -3.36
N ALA A 27 -2.44 -1.59 -3.73
CA ALA A 27 -3.51 -1.30 -2.80
C ALA A 27 -3.87 -2.52 -1.94
N GLN A 28 -4.02 -3.68 -2.57
CA GLN A 28 -4.38 -4.91 -1.87
C GLN A 28 -3.27 -5.43 -0.96
N GLU A 29 -2.00 -5.38 -1.39
CA GLU A 29 -0.86 -5.70 -0.51
C GLU A 29 -0.87 -4.81 0.73
N TRP A 30 -1.05 -3.51 0.56
CA TRP A 30 -1.05 -2.57 1.67
C TRP A 30 -2.22 -2.78 2.63
N LEU A 31 -3.43 -3.06 2.10
CA LEU A 31 -4.59 -3.38 2.93
C LEU A 31 -4.41 -4.69 3.70
N ASN A 32 -3.74 -5.70 3.13
CA ASN A 32 -3.44 -6.95 3.83
C ASN A 32 -2.55 -6.71 5.05
N ILE A 33 -1.59 -5.79 4.97
CA ILE A 33 -0.75 -5.39 6.11
C ILE A 33 -1.60 -4.75 7.22
N ILE A 34 -2.58 -3.91 6.85
CA ILE A 34 -3.54 -3.36 7.83
C ILE A 34 -4.43 -4.45 8.41
N ASP A 35 -4.93 -5.38 7.59
CA ASP A 35 -5.75 -6.50 8.06
C ASP A 35 -5.00 -7.39 9.05
N ALA A 36 -3.68 -7.56 8.86
CA ALA A 36 -2.78 -8.26 9.77
C ALA A 36 -2.45 -7.47 11.06
N GLY A 37 -2.95 -6.23 11.20
CA GLY A 37 -2.69 -5.38 12.37
C GLY A 37 -1.29 -4.75 12.38
N GLN A 38 -0.52 -4.86 11.29
CA GLN A 38 0.85 -4.36 11.16
C GLN A 38 0.85 -2.87 10.79
N TYR A 39 0.20 -2.03 11.61
CA TYR A 39 -0.05 -0.62 11.29
C TYR A 39 1.23 0.23 11.15
N GLY A 40 2.29 -0.10 11.90
CA GLY A 40 3.58 0.57 11.75
C GLY A 40 4.22 0.29 10.37
N GLU A 41 4.15 -0.97 9.91
CA GLU A 41 4.63 -1.35 8.58
C GLU A 41 3.80 -0.71 7.46
N SER A 42 2.47 -0.61 7.64
CA SER A 42 1.63 0.08 6.65
C SER A 42 2.00 1.56 6.52
N TRP A 43 2.35 2.24 7.62
CA TRP A 43 2.89 3.60 7.56
C TRP A 43 4.25 3.65 6.85
N GLN A 44 5.15 2.71 7.13
CA GLN A 44 6.48 2.65 6.50
C GLN A 44 6.38 2.42 4.98
N LYS A 45 5.40 1.66 4.51
CA LYS A 45 5.13 1.43 3.08
C LYS A 45 4.29 2.54 2.42
N ALA A 46 3.81 3.53 3.18
CA ALA A 46 3.10 4.68 2.64
C ALA A 46 4.06 5.67 1.94
N GLY A 47 3.49 6.46 1.03
CA GLY A 47 4.18 7.52 0.31
C GLY A 47 4.60 8.68 1.22
N SER A 48 5.58 9.47 0.77
CA SER A 48 6.12 10.61 1.53
C SER A 48 5.05 11.61 1.94
N PHE A 49 4.06 11.88 1.07
CA PHE A 49 2.94 12.76 1.39
C PHE A 49 2.15 12.25 2.61
N PHE A 50 1.85 10.95 2.70
CA PHE A 50 1.18 10.37 3.86
C PHE A 50 1.97 10.64 5.15
N LYS A 51 3.28 10.36 5.09
CA LYS A 51 4.21 10.47 6.22
C LYS A 51 4.43 11.91 6.67
N SER A 52 4.26 12.88 5.77
CA SER A 52 4.34 14.31 6.12
C SER A 52 3.07 14.80 6.85
N GLN A 53 1.93 14.14 6.64
CA GLN A 53 0.66 14.51 7.29
C GLN A 53 0.47 13.83 8.66
N LEU A 54 0.94 12.60 8.81
CA LEU A 54 0.71 11.78 10.00
C LEU A 54 2.00 11.09 10.44
N SER A 55 2.35 11.22 11.73
CA SER A 55 3.41 10.40 12.31
C SER A 55 2.97 8.94 12.45
N GLN A 56 3.94 8.02 12.46
CA GLN A 56 3.66 6.59 12.63
C GLN A 56 2.84 6.31 13.89
N ASN A 57 3.25 6.86 15.05
CA ASN A 57 2.53 6.67 16.32
C ASN A 57 1.07 7.15 16.25
N LYS A 58 0.83 8.29 15.60
CA LYS A 58 -0.53 8.82 15.45
C LYS A 58 -1.37 7.93 14.54
N TRP A 59 -0.79 7.46 13.44
CA TRP A 59 -1.43 6.53 12.51
C TRP A 59 -1.82 5.21 13.19
N GLU A 60 -0.89 4.59 13.91
CA GLU A 60 -1.16 3.37 14.67
C GLU A 60 -2.27 3.56 15.69
N SER A 61 -2.27 4.68 16.41
CA SER A 61 -3.32 5.01 17.38
C SER A 61 -4.69 5.18 16.71
N ILE A 62 -4.76 5.87 15.57
CA ILE A 62 -6.01 6.05 14.80
C ILE A 62 -6.54 4.69 14.34
N LEU A 63 -5.69 3.87 13.72
CA LEU A 63 -6.12 2.56 13.22
C LEU A 63 -6.51 1.61 14.35
N LYS A 64 -5.84 1.61 15.51
CA LYS A 64 -6.30 0.86 16.68
C LYS A 64 -7.70 1.30 17.10
N GLY A 65 -7.94 2.62 17.18
CA GLY A 65 -9.25 3.17 17.56
C GLY A 65 -10.39 2.83 16.58
N ILE A 66 -10.08 2.66 15.29
CA ILE A 66 -11.08 2.36 14.26
C ILE A 66 -11.23 0.85 14.03
N ARG A 67 -10.13 0.11 13.88
CA ARG A 67 -10.13 -1.30 13.42
C ARG A 67 -10.43 -2.30 14.54
N ILE A 68 -10.02 -2.03 15.77
CA ILE A 68 -10.34 -2.91 16.91
C ILE A 68 -11.86 -3.06 17.10
N PRO A 69 -12.67 -1.98 17.17
CA PRO A 69 -14.11 -2.13 17.34
C PRO A 69 -14.81 -2.72 16.11
N LEU A 70 -14.31 -2.49 14.89
CA LEU A 70 -14.85 -3.11 13.68
C LEU A 70 -14.61 -4.63 13.63
N GLY A 71 -13.48 -5.10 14.18
CA GLY A 71 -13.06 -6.50 14.14
C GLY A 71 -12.43 -6.90 12.79
N LYS A 72 -12.31 -8.21 12.56
CA LYS A 72 -11.67 -8.75 11.36
C LYS A 72 -12.46 -8.41 10.10
N VAL A 73 -11.76 -8.21 8.98
CA VAL A 73 -12.39 -8.18 7.65
C VAL A 73 -12.87 -9.58 7.31
N THR A 74 -14.15 -9.72 6.96
CA THR A 74 -14.74 -10.98 6.51
C THR A 74 -14.85 -11.05 4.99
N SER A 75 -15.05 -9.90 4.33
CA SER A 75 -15.01 -9.78 2.88
C SER A 75 -14.60 -8.38 2.46
N ARG A 76 -13.95 -8.27 1.30
CA ARG A 76 -13.61 -7.00 0.65
C ARG A 76 -13.74 -7.16 -0.86
N ALA A 77 -14.53 -6.30 -1.49
CA ALA A 77 -14.73 -6.28 -2.94
C ALA A 77 -14.39 -4.89 -3.50
N GLU A 78 -13.62 -4.82 -4.58
CA GLU A 78 -13.37 -3.57 -5.29
C GLU A 78 -14.67 -3.09 -5.95
N LEU A 79 -15.03 -1.83 -5.70
CA LEU A 79 -16.19 -1.16 -6.31
C LEU A 79 -15.78 -0.33 -7.52
N SER A 80 -14.64 0.35 -7.43
CA SER A 80 -14.09 1.13 -8.54
C SER A 80 -12.61 1.43 -8.34
N ALA A 81 -11.90 1.64 -9.45
CA ALA A 81 -10.54 2.15 -9.49
C ALA A 81 -10.48 3.24 -10.57
N LYS A 82 -10.09 4.46 -10.20
CA LYS A 82 -10.08 5.63 -11.10
C LYS A 82 -8.75 6.38 -11.02
N GLU A 83 -8.16 6.64 -12.17
CA GLU A 83 -6.94 7.43 -12.27
C GLU A 83 -7.24 8.93 -12.34
N TYR A 84 -6.37 9.74 -11.73
CA TYR A 84 -6.46 11.20 -11.72
C TYR A 84 -5.07 11.82 -11.93
N SER A 85 -5.03 12.96 -12.63
CA SER A 85 -3.84 13.79 -12.75
C SER A 85 -3.73 14.87 -11.66
N THR A 86 -4.84 15.17 -10.99
CA THR A 86 -4.98 16.22 -9.98
C THR A 86 -5.98 15.81 -8.91
N LEU A 87 -5.73 16.16 -7.66
CA LEU A 87 -6.68 16.00 -6.55
C LEU A 87 -6.65 17.26 -5.66
N PRO A 88 -7.78 17.64 -5.02
CA PRO A 88 -7.81 18.81 -4.14
C PRO A 88 -6.81 18.69 -2.98
N GLY A 89 -6.04 19.76 -2.73
CA GLY A 89 -5.16 19.85 -1.56
C GLY A 89 -3.85 19.07 -1.65
N VAL A 90 -3.51 18.52 -2.82
CA VAL A 90 -2.23 17.82 -3.07
C VAL A 90 -1.60 18.29 -4.39
N PRO A 91 -0.28 18.15 -4.58
CA PRO A 91 0.37 18.50 -5.85
C PRO A 91 -0.16 17.69 -7.04
N ASP A 92 0.05 18.19 -8.25
CA ASP A 92 -0.24 17.43 -9.47
C ASP A 92 0.62 16.16 -9.56
N GLY A 93 0.07 15.10 -10.14
CA GLY A 93 0.74 13.80 -10.19
C GLY A 93 -0.15 12.70 -10.76
N LYS A 94 0.33 11.45 -10.75
CA LYS A 94 -0.49 10.30 -11.13
C LYS A 94 -1.09 9.67 -9.89
N TYR A 95 -2.40 9.71 -9.78
CA TYR A 95 -3.13 9.18 -8.64
C TYR A 95 -4.05 8.04 -9.08
N LEU A 96 -4.27 7.11 -8.17
CA LEU A 96 -5.28 6.07 -8.30
C LEU A 96 -6.14 6.10 -7.03
N VAL A 97 -7.43 6.35 -7.19
CA VAL A 97 -8.41 6.27 -6.09
C VAL A 97 -9.20 4.99 -6.28
N ILE A 98 -9.15 4.12 -5.28
CA ILE A 98 -9.85 2.85 -5.26
C ILE A 98 -10.86 2.84 -4.13
N GLN A 99 -12.08 2.42 -4.42
CA GLN A 99 -13.12 2.20 -3.42
C GLN A 99 -13.40 0.72 -3.26
N PHE A 100 -13.55 0.27 -2.02
CA PHE A 100 -13.91 -1.10 -1.69
C PHE A 100 -15.16 -1.12 -0.83
N LYS A 101 -16.03 -2.11 -1.08
CA LYS A 101 -17.06 -2.52 -0.13
C LYS A 101 -16.45 -3.55 0.79
N THR A 102 -16.50 -3.28 2.09
CA THR A 102 -15.85 -4.11 3.10
C THR A 102 -16.84 -4.47 4.18
N GLU A 103 -16.88 -5.76 4.48
CA GLU A 103 -17.62 -6.28 5.62
C GLU A 103 -16.62 -6.61 6.73
N PHE A 104 -16.84 -6.00 7.88
CA PHE A 104 -16.14 -6.31 9.10
C PHE A 104 -17.00 -7.23 9.96
N GLN A 105 -16.35 -7.93 10.89
CA GLN A 105 -17.01 -8.82 11.85
C GLN A 105 -18.16 -8.10 12.57
N ASN A 106 -17.94 -6.88 13.05
CA ASN A 106 -18.89 -6.09 13.84
C ASN A 106 -19.60 -4.98 13.05
N LYS A 107 -19.28 -4.80 11.76
CA LYS A 107 -19.96 -3.84 10.86
C LYS A 107 -20.05 -4.41 9.46
N LYS A 108 -21.26 -4.81 9.07
CA LYS A 108 -21.53 -5.57 7.84
C LYS A 108 -21.52 -4.75 6.55
N SER A 109 -21.31 -3.44 6.61
CA SER A 109 -21.17 -2.62 5.42
C SER A 109 -20.32 -1.40 5.75
N SER A 110 -19.20 -1.25 5.07
CA SER A 110 -18.33 -0.08 5.11
C SER A 110 -17.76 0.17 3.74
N THR A 111 -17.48 1.44 3.45
CA THR A 111 -16.75 1.80 2.23
C THR A 111 -15.36 2.23 2.62
N GLU A 112 -14.35 1.49 2.15
CA GLU A 112 -12.96 1.90 2.26
C GLU A 112 -12.58 2.70 1.01
N THR A 113 -11.93 3.85 1.17
CA THR A 113 -11.33 4.61 0.06
C THR A 113 -9.83 4.67 0.26
N LEU A 114 -9.08 4.17 -0.71
CA LEU A 114 -7.62 4.17 -0.72
C LEU A 114 -7.11 4.96 -1.91
N THR A 115 -6.33 5.99 -1.64
CA THR A 115 -5.67 6.82 -2.66
C THR A 115 -4.20 6.45 -2.71
N LEU A 116 -3.71 6.11 -3.89
CA LEU A 116 -2.30 5.89 -4.18
C LEU A 116 -1.77 6.99 -5.09
N SER A 117 -0.49 7.32 -4.93
CA SER A 117 0.25 8.17 -5.86
C SER A 117 1.36 7.36 -6.50
N LYS A 118 1.61 7.57 -7.79
CA LYS A 118 2.72 6.92 -8.50
C LYS A 118 3.99 7.74 -8.32
N ASN A 119 4.96 7.17 -7.61
CA ASN A 119 6.29 7.75 -7.45
C ASN A 119 7.34 6.76 -7.96
N SER A 120 8.23 7.22 -8.85
CA SER A 120 9.36 6.42 -9.37
C SER A 120 8.93 5.05 -9.91
N GLY A 121 7.76 4.98 -10.55
CA GLY A 121 7.18 3.75 -11.10
C GLY A 121 6.38 2.90 -10.11
N GLN A 122 6.44 3.18 -8.81
CA GLN A 122 5.73 2.45 -7.76
C GLN A 122 4.47 3.18 -7.32
N TRP A 123 3.39 2.45 -7.06
CA TRP A 123 2.18 2.99 -6.45
C TRP A 123 2.28 2.93 -4.94
N LEU A 124 2.23 4.09 -4.29
CA LEU A 124 2.36 4.20 -2.84
C LEU A 124 1.09 4.83 -2.24
N PRO A 125 0.56 4.29 -1.13
CA PRO A 125 -0.58 4.87 -0.42
C PRO A 125 -0.30 6.29 0.04
N VAL A 126 -1.23 7.21 -0.23
CA VAL A 126 -1.16 8.62 0.19
C VAL A 126 -2.41 9.09 0.94
N GLY A 127 -3.46 8.26 1.01
CA GLY A 127 -4.63 8.49 1.86
C GLY A 127 -5.48 7.23 2.02
N TYR A 128 -6.10 7.06 3.19
CA TYR A 128 -6.96 5.93 3.48
C TYR A 128 -8.07 6.31 4.46
N PHE A 129 -9.30 5.95 4.13
CA PHE A 129 -10.51 6.27 4.89
C PHE A 129 -11.43 5.04 4.97
N ILE A 130 -12.15 4.92 6.08
CA ILE A 130 -13.19 3.91 6.31
C ILE A 130 -14.46 4.63 6.73
N ASN A 131 -15.54 4.49 5.96
CA ASN A 131 -16.85 5.09 6.22
C ASN A 131 -17.89 4.03 6.60
#